data_AF-A0A956GDZ9-F1
#
_entry.id   AF-A0A956GDZ9-F1
#
_cell.length_a   1.000
_cell.length_b   1.000
_cell.length_c   1.000
_cell.angle_alpha   90.00
_cell.angle_beta   90.00
_cell.angle_gamma   90.00
#
_symmetry.space_group_name_H-M   'P 1'
#
loop_
_entity.id
_entity.type
_entity.pdbx_description
1 polymer ?
#
loop_
_entity_poly.entity_id
_entity_poly.type
_entity_poly.pdbx_seq_one_letter_code
_entity_poly.pdbx_strand_id
1 'polypeptide(L)'
;MNHTVKLLLAHVARIAALVAALAATSCATTPRSADPPARRAKPDQARSAAPAVQALRAGRFDEALGLADTVLTRDADNARVNVVAAIVRYKRAMDPLGRSALGLLSGRRGGVSERAVALREAMARTAKALGRVERHLARAAPYRDFSLELCIACWRVDWNHDGRINYRDARIFAIERDANGQRIAPDDPRRRPTFRFDVGDIYWARAFVAFSRAALDLALAYDWRDIETIVRHARRRGELRIPLVDKGRVIGARAHVLAGLRHSDAARRAYLAETDDRREWLPNPRQKDHPLPLPVDAALYETWRGVLVDLTALVEGKTGLGVRDVAATLFGRRGRWAKRLGRLPDSFIDIARMFREPGDLVIDLHHVRPRAFLRNPELALRATFGAALRTGMARSGLGQRLSRVQQQLLRGESTLGRKLRYLLWIN
;
A
#
# COMPACT_ATOMS: atom_id res chain seq x y z
N MET A 1 13.23 -26.15 9.70
CA MET A 1 11.93 -25.82 9.05
C MET A 1 11.96 -26.28 7.59
N ASN A 2 11.24 -27.37 7.23
CA ASN A 2 11.29 -27.98 5.88
C ASN A 2 10.92 -27.03 4.74
N HIS A 3 11.52 -27.27 3.57
CA HIS A 3 11.34 -26.51 2.32
C HIS A 3 9.86 -26.29 1.95
N THR A 4 9.00 -27.27 2.22
CA THR A 4 7.55 -27.20 1.99
C THR A 4 6.83 -26.14 2.82
N VAL A 5 7.27 -25.89 4.07
CA VAL A 5 6.68 -24.81 4.90
C VAL A 5 7.23 -23.45 4.53
N LYS A 6 8.49 -23.36 4.08
CA LYS A 6 8.99 -22.13 3.45
C LYS A 6 8.20 -21.81 2.18
N LEU A 7 7.86 -22.81 1.36
CA LEU A 7 7.03 -22.65 0.16
C LEU A 7 5.57 -22.31 0.46
N LEU A 8 4.97 -22.92 1.49
CA LEU A 8 3.59 -22.65 1.91
C LEU A 8 3.48 -21.26 2.56
N LEU A 9 4.39 -20.91 3.48
CA LEU A 9 4.48 -19.55 4.01
C LEU A 9 4.82 -18.55 2.91
N ALA A 10 5.65 -18.90 1.92
CA ALA A 10 5.88 -18.05 0.77
C ALA A 10 4.65 -17.93 -0.14
N HIS A 11 3.79 -18.96 -0.25
CA HIS A 11 2.55 -18.89 -1.04
C HIS A 11 1.44 -18.14 -0.30
N VAL A 12 1.27 -18.37 1.00
CA VAL A 12 0.37 -17.60 1.86
C VAL A 12 0.87 -16.16 1.97
N ALA A 13 2.17 -15.92 2.12
CA ALA A 13 2.76 -14.58 2.04
C ALA A 13 2.67 -14.00 0.64
N ARG A 14 2.69 -14.79 -0.45
CA ARG A 14 2.43 -14.31 -1.82
C ARG A 14 0.96 -14.03 -2.07
N ILE A 15 0.03 -14.76 -1.47
CA ILE A 15 -1.42 -14.52 -1.57
C ILE A 15 -1.82 -13.36 -0.68
N ALA A 16 -1.28 -13.27 0.54
CA ALA A 16 -1.41 -12.12 1.42
C ALA A 16 -0.67 -10.90 0.85
N ALA A 17 0.49 -11.07 0.21
CA ALA A 17 1.15 -10.01 -0.55
C ALA A 17 0.46 -9.76 -1.88
N LEU A 18 -0.31 -10.68 -2.46
CA LEU A 18 -1.14 -10.42 -3.63
C LEU A 18 -2.37 -9.65 -3.19
N VAL A 19 -3.00 -9.98 -2.06
CA VAL A 19 -4.12 -9.23 -1.48
C VAL A 19 -3.66 -7.87 -0.96
N ALA A 20 -2.48 -7.77 -0.35
CA ALA A 20 -1.86 -6.52 0.06
C ALA A 20 -1.28 -5.74 -1.12
N ALA A 21 -0.76 -6.40 -2.16
CA ALA A 21 -0.33 -5.73 -3.40
C ALA A 21 -1.52 -5.35 -4.28
N LEU A 22 -2.63 -6.10 -4.27
CA LEU A 22 -3.90 -5.73 -4.89
C LEU A 22 -4.56 -4.58 -4.10
N ALA A 23 -4.34 -4.51 -2.78
CA ALA A 23 -4.69 -3.34 -1.98
C ALA A 23 -3.72 -2.15 -2.21
N ALA A 24 -2.44 -2.41 -2.49
CA ALA A 24 -1.40 -1.41 -2.82
C ALA A 24 -1.24 -1.15 -4.33
N THR A 25 -2.16 -1.65 -5.15
CA THR A 25 -2.24 -1.32 -6.58
C THR A 25 -3.68 -1.08 -6.93
N SER A 26 -4.29 -0.18 -6.18
CA SER A 26 -5.66 0.16 -6.49
C SER A 26 -5.97 1.51 -5.97
N CYS A 27 -6.54 2.34 -6.82
CA CYS A 27 -7.12 3.57 -6.36
C CYS A 27 -8.49 3.75 -7.05
N ALA A 28 -9.28 4.81 -6.89
CA ALA A 28 -10.59 4.90 -7.56
C ALA A 28 -11.34 6.22 -7.35
N THR A 29 -12.18 6.56 -8.34
CA THR A 29 -13.30 7.51 -8.17
C THR A 29 -14.57 6.81 -7.69
N THR A 30 -15.19 7.37 -6.65
CA THR A 30 -16.61 7.27 -6.31
C THR A 30 -17.21 8.68 -6.43
N PRO A 31 -18.54 8.85 -6.56
CA PRO A 31 -19.14 10.15 -6.84
C PRO A 31 -18.95 11.13 -5.68
N ARG A 32 -18.86 12.41 -6.05
CA ARG A 32 -18.77 13.61 -5.19
C ARG A 32 -19.48 13.43 -3.84
N SER A 33 -18.72 13.12 -2.78
CA SER A 33 -18.88 13.97 -1.59
C SER A 33 -18.23 15.28 -1.98
N ALA A 34 -18.93 16.41 -1.85
CA ALA A 34 -18.32 17.70 -2.08
C ALA A 34 -16.99 17.75 -1.31
N ASP A 35 -15.89 17.97 -2.03
CA ASP A 35 -14.63 18.24 -1.36
C ASP A 35 -14.89 19.38 -0.37
N PRO A 36 -14.38 19.29 0.88
CA PRO A 36 -14.54 20.39 1.81
C PRO A 36 -14.10 21.69 1.14
N PRO A 37 -14.78 22.81 1.41
CA PRO A 37 -14.49 24.07 0.74
C PRO A 37 -13.00 24.40 0.87
N ALA A 38 -12.39 24.79 -0.24
CA ALA A 38 -10.98 25.12 -0.29
C ALA A 38 -10.67 26.23 0.72
N ARG A 39 -9.64 26.02 1.53
CA ARG A 39 -9.13 27.00 2.49
C ARG A 39 -7.77 27.51 2.03
N ARG A 40 -7.43 28.73 2.46
CA ARG A 40 -6.08 29.30 2.37
C ARG A 40 -5.47 29.35 3.77
N ALA A 41 -4.18 29.06 3.87
CA ALA A 41 -3.46 29.14 5.12
C ALA A 41 -3.33 30.62 5.54
N LYS A 42 -3.51 30.89 6.84
CA LYS A 42 -3.26 32.24 7.38
C LYS A 42 -1.74 32.50 7.40
N PRO A 43 -1.24 33.71 7.11
CA PRO A 43 0.19 34.02 7.19
C PRO A 43 0.81 33.65 8.55
N ASP A 44 0.08 33.84 9.65
CA ASP A 44 0.51 33.46 11.00
C ASP A 44 0.75 31.96 11.18
N GLN A 45 0.05 31.11 10.42
CA GLN A 45 0.24 29.66 10.49
C GLN A 45 1.63 29.24 10.01
N ALA A 46 2.20 29.96 9.03
CA ALA A 46 3.57 29.71 8.57
C ALA A 46 4.58 30.03 9.67
N ARG A 47 4.42 31.19 10.31
CA ARG A 47 5.31 31.65 11.38
C ARG A 47 5.25 30.74 12.60
N SER A 48 4.06 30.37 13.06
CA SER A 48 3.90 29.52 14.24
C SER A 48 4.38 28.08 14.00
N ALA A 49 4.28 27.57 12.76
CA ALA A 49 4.75 26.23 12.42
C ALA A 49 6.27 26.14 12.23
N ALA A 50 6.98 27.26 12.02
CA ALA A 50 8.38 27.27 11.65
C ALA A 50 9.30 26.47 12.60
N PRO A 51 9.19 26.58 13.94
CA PRO A 51 10.02 25.79 14.85
C PRO A 51 9.84 24.28 14.67
N ALA A 52 8.59 23.81 14.58
CA ALA A 52 8.27 22.39 14.39
C ALA A 52 8.79 21.87 13.04
N VAL A 53 8.67 22.68 11.98
CA VAL A 53 9.19 22.36 10.65
C VAL A 53 10.72 22.28 10.64
N GLN A 54 11.41 23.21 11.31
CA GLN A 54 12.87 23.17 11.38
C GLN A 54 13.40 21.98 12.20
N ALA A 55 12.75 21.66 13.32
CA ALA A 55 13.06 20.43 14.07
C ALA A 55 12.86 19.18 13.20
N LEU A 56 11.77 19.13 12.41
CA LEU A 56 11.53 18.01 11.48
C LEU A 56 12.61 17.94 10.39
N ARG A 57 12.99 19.07 9.77
CA ARG A 57 14.07 19.12 8.77
C ARG A 57 15.39 18.61 9.30
N ALA A 58 15.69 18.89 10.57
CA ALA A 58 16.88 18.41 11.25
C ALA A 58 16.80 16.95 11.72
N GLY A 59 15.70 16.23 11.46
CA GLY A 59 15.49 14.86 11.92
C GLY A 59 15.23 14.73 13.43
N ARG A 60 14.97 15.84 14.14
CA ARG A 60 14.69 15.86 15.58
C ARG A 60 13.18 15.63 15.81
N PHE A 61 12.74 14.41 15.54
CA PHE A 61 11.30 14.08 15.49
C PHE A 61 10.55 14.33 16.81
N ASP A 62 11.17 14.02 17.95
CA ASP A 62 10.50 14.18 19.25
C ASP A 62 10.27 15.65 19.60
N GLU A 63 11.28 16.49 19.36
CA GLU A 63 11.18 17.95 19.46
C GLU A 63 10.15 18.50 18.47
N ALA A 64 10.18 18.04 17.21
CA ALA A 64 9.23 18.46 16.18
C ALA A 64 7.78 18.18 16.60
N LEU A 65 7.52 17.03 17.22
CA LEU A 65 6.18 16.70 17.71
C LEU A 65 5.76 17.56 18.91
N GLY A 66 6.65 17.78 19.88
CA GLY A 66 6.35 18.62 21.03
C GLY A 66 6.02 20.07 20.62
N LEU A 67 6.79 20.61 19.68
CA LEU A 67 6.54 21.93 19.09
C LEU A 67 5.23 21.95 18.30
N ALA A 68 4.97 20.93 17.48
CA ALA A 68 3.72 20.82 16.72
C ALA A 68 2.50 20.76 17.64
N ASP A 69 2.54 19.95 18.69
CA ASP A 69 1.44 19.81 19.66
C ASP A 69 1.19 21.13 20.41
N THR A 70 2.24 21.88 20.74
CA THR A 70 2.12 23.22 21.34
C THR A 70 1.37 24.21 20.43
N VAL A 71 1.59 24.14 19.12
CA VAL A 71 0.85 24.98 18.17
C VAL A 71 -0.59 24.47 18.03
N LEU A 72 -0.80 23.16 17.97
CA LEU A 72 -2.12 22.54 17.80
C LEU A 72 -3.09 22.81 18.97
N THR A 73 -2.59 23.09 20.19
CA THR A 73 -3.47 23.53 21.30
C THR A 73 -4.06 24.91 21.08
N ARG A 74 -3.39 25.78 20.31
CA ARG A 74 -3.81 27.16 20.02
C ARG A 74 -4.50 27.30 18.66
N ASP A 75 -4.02 26.54 17.67
CA ASP A 75 -4.55 26.49 16.31
C ASP A 75 -4.58 25.05 15.82
N ALA A 76 -5.67 24.36 16.15
CA ALA A 76 -5.88 22.95 15.77
C ALA A 76 -5.97 22.72 14.26
N ASP A 77 -6.20 23.79 13.48
CA ASP A 77 -6.40 23.74 12.03
C ASP A 77 -5.15 24.17 11.25
N ASN A 78 -4.02 24.45 11.91
CA ASN A 78 -2.77 24.77 11.24
C ASN A 78 -2.27 23.58 10.40
N ALA A 79 -2.32 23.71 9.08
CA ALA A 79 -2.01 22.64 8.13
C ALA A 79 -0.57 22.12 8.26
N ARG A 80 0.41 23.02 8.43
CA ARG A 80 1.83 22.65 8.50
C ARG A 80 2.16 21.81 9.72
N VAL A 81 1.72 22.22 10.91
CA VAL A 81 1.96 21.43 12.12
C VAL A 81 1.13 20.15 12.15
N ASN A 82 -0.05 20.12 11.53
CA ASN A 82 -0.79 18.88 11.31
C ASN A 82 0.03 17.89 10.46
N VAL A 83 0.64 18.34 9.35
CA VAL A 83 1.50 17.47 8.53
C VAL A 83 2.77 17.04 9.29
N VAL A 84 3.43 17.94 10.01
CA VAL A 84 4.58 17.58 10.88
C VAL A 84 4.19 16.51 11.89
N ALA A 85 3.08 16.71 12.61
CA ALA A 85 2.51 15.76 13.53
C ALA A 85 2.22 14.40 12.86
N ALA A 86 1.63 14.41 11.66
CA ALA A 86 1.31 13.20 10.91
C ALA A 86 2.58 12.39 10.58
N ILE A 87 3.63 13.05 10.05
CA ILE A 87 4.91 12.42 9.69
C ILE A 87 5.55 11.78 10.92
N VAL A 88 5.70 12.53 12.02
CA VAL A 88 6.34 12.01 13.24
C VAL A 88 5.53 10.87 13.85
N ARG A 89 4.20 11.02 13.93
CA ARG A 89 3.32 9.98 14.49
C ARG A 89 3.31 8.73 13.63
N TYR A 90 3.37 8.85 12.31
CA TYR A 90 3.51 7.73 11.40
C TYR A 90 4.81 6.97 11.66
N LYS A 91 5.96 7.69 11.70
CA LYS A 91 7.25 7.07 12.02
C LYS A 91 7.20 6.30 13.35
N ARG A 92 6.77 6.96 14.42
CA ARG A 92 6.66 6.35 15.76
C ARG A 92 5.72 5.13 15.78
N ALA A 93 4.67 5.12 14.94
CA ALA A 93 3.77 3.99 14.83
C ALA A 93 4.40 2.78 14.13
N MET A 94 5.22 3.03 13.10
CA MET A 94 5.85 1.97 12.31
C MET A 94 7.08 1.35 12.97
N ASP A 95 7.82 2.09 13.81
CA ASP A 95 9.05 1.59 14.44
C ASP A 95 8.83 0.28 15.25
N PRO A 96 7.83 0.16 16.16
CA PRO A 96 7.58 -1.10 16.87
C PRO A 96 7.12 -2.22 15.92
N LEU A 97 6.30 -1.91 14.92
CA LEU A 97 5.81 -2.89 13.95
C LEU A 97 6.95 -3.48 13.13
N GLY A 98 7.87 -2.64 12.62
CA GLY A 98 9.05 -3.09 11.88
C GLY A 98 9.94 -4.01 12.70
N ARG A 99 10.18 -3.67 13.98
CA ARG A 99 10.96 -4.51 14.90
C ARG A 99 10.28 -5.85 15.18
N SER A 100 8.98 -5.86 15.44
CA SER A 100 8.23 -7.10 15.64
C SER A 100 8.21 -7.99 14.38
N ALA A 101 8.05 -7.38 13.19
CA ALA A 101 8.06 -8.11 11.93
C ALA A 101 9.43 -8.73 11.64
N LEU A 102 10.51 -7.98 11.86
CA LEU A 102 11.87 -8.48 11.73
C LEU A 102 12.14 -9.62 12.72
N GLY A 103 11.68 -9.49 13.98
CA GLY A 103 11.82 -10.54 15.00
C GLY A 103 11.13 -11.86 14.64
N LEU A 104 9.98 -11.80 13.94
CA LEU A 104 9.31 -13.00 13.42
C LEU A 104 10.17 -13.69 12.34
N LEU A 105 10.82 -12.91 11.47
CA LEU A 105 11.64 -13.41 10.36
C LEU A 105 13.03 -13.88 10.79
N SER A 106 13.63 -13.27 11.82
CA SER A 106 15.05 -13.45 12.16
C SER A 106 15.37 -14.71 13.00
N GLY A 107 14.39 -15.57 13.28
CA GLY A 107 14.61 -16.85 13.99
C GLY A 107 15.24 -16.74 15.39
N ARG A 108 15.10 -15.59 16.07
CA ARG A 108 15.61 -15.36 17.44
C ARG A 108 14.90 -16.26 18.48
N ARG A 109 15.49 -16.37 19.69
CA ARG A 109 14.97 -17.13 20.86
C ARG A 109 13.48 -16.83 21.12
N GLY A 110 12.71 -17.86 21.44
CA GLY A 110 11.24 -17.82 21.62
C GLY A 110 10.48 -18.64 20.56
N GLY A 111 9.27 -19.10 20.89
CA GLY A 111 8.40 -19.84 19.96
C GLY A 111 7.95 -18.98 18.78
N VAL A 112 7.60 -19.56 17.62
CA VAL A 112 7.03 -18.77 16.50
C VAL A 112 5.69 -18.16 16.93
N SER A 113 4.90 -18.90 17.72
CA SER A 113 3.61 -18.45 18.24
C SER A 113 3.72 -17.25 19.19
N GLU A 114 4.70 -17.24 20.10
CA GLU A 114 4.96 -16.07 20.98
C GLU A 114 5.29 -14.81 20.17
N ARG A 115 6.14 -14.96 19.15
CA ARG A 115 6.50 -13.87 18.24
C ARG A 115 5.31 -13.41 17.39
N ALA A 116 4.43 -14.34 17.01
CA ALA A 116 3.19 -14.03 16.31
C ALA A 116 2.24 -13.20 17.18
N VAL A 117 2.09 -13.54 18.47
CA VAL A 117 1.32 -12.74 19.43
C VAL A 117 1.88 -11.32 19.54
N ALA A 118 3.20 -11.18 19.75
CA ALA A 118 3.84 -9.87 19.85
C ALA A 118 3.66 -9.01 18.57
N LEU A 119 3.77 -9.63 17.39
CA LEU A 119 3.52 -8.95 16.11
C LEU A 119 2.06 -8.51 15.99
N ARG A 120 1.11 -9.36 16.37
CA ARG A 120 -0.33 -9.05 16.32
C ARG A 120 -0.66 -7.85 17.21
N GLU A 121 -0.10 -7.78 18.41
CA GLU A 121 -0.27 -6.62 19.29
C GLU A 121 0.35 -5.35 18.71
N ALA A 122 1.55 -5.46 18.13
CA ALA A 122 2.20 -4.33 17.46
C ALA A 122 1.35 -3.82 16.28
N MET A 123 0.77 -4.72 15.48
CA MET A 123 -0.18 -4.38 14.42
C MET A 123 -1.42 -3.66 14.96
N ALA A 124 -2.01 -4.13 16.06
CA ALA A 124 -3.19 -3.51 16.67
C ALA A 124 -2.89 -2.08 17.18
N ARG A 125 -1.75 -1.89 17.86
CA ARG A 125 -1.29 -0.55 18.29
C ARG A 125 -1.05 0.37 17.09
N THR A 126 -0.41 -0.15 16.04
CA THR A 126 -0.13 0.60 14.81
C THR A 126 -1.42 1.03 14.11
N ALA A 127 -2.40 0.14 13.96
CA ALA A 127 -3.69 0.46 13.34
C ALA A 127 -4.39 1.63 14.06
N LYS A 128 -4.39 1.62 15.41
CA LYS A 128 -4.93 2.73 16.22
C LYS A 128 -4.14 4.03 16.02
N ALA A 129 -2.81 3.95 15.93
CA ALA A 129 -1.95 5.12 15.73
C ALA A 129 -2.14 5.74 14.33
N LEU A 130 -2.24 4.92 13.28
CA LEU A 130 -2.52 5.37 11.92
C LEU A 130 -3.89 6.08 11.80
N GLY A 131 -4.87 5.69 12.62
CA GLY A 131 -6.12 6.44 12.73
C GLY A 131 -5.94 7.89 13.20
N ARG A 132 -4.89 8.19 13.99
CA ARG A 132 -4.55 9.57 14.40
C ARG A 132 -3.80 10.31 13.30
N VAL A 133 -2.89 9.62 12.60
CA VAL A 133 -2.18 10.16 11.42
C VAL A 133 -3.18 10.65 10.38
N GLU A 134 -4.17 9.82 10.05
CA GLU A 134 -5.23 10.18 9.10
C GLU A 134 -5.99 11.45 9.51
N ARG A 135 -6.29 11.63 10.80
CA ARG A 135 -6.99 12.84 11.27
C ARG A 135 -6.17 14.11 11.07
N HIS A 136 -4.86 14.05 11.28
CA HIS A 136 -3.98 15.19 11.02
C HIS A 136 -3.90 15.51 9.52
N LEU A 137 -3.70 14.50 8.68
CA LEU A 137 -3.68 14.69 7.23
C LEU A 137 -5.02 15.21 6.71
N ALA A 138 -6.14 14.71 7.23
CA ALA A 138 -7.48 15.18 6.87
C ALA A 138 -7.72 16.64 7.23
N ARG A 139 -7.14 17.15 8.33
CA ARG A 139 -7.19 18.57 8.71
C ARG A 139 -6.37 19.46 7.77
N ALA A 140 -5.26 18.95 7.24
CA ALA A 140 -4.40 19.69 6.32
C ALA A 140 -4.92 19.70 4.87
N ALA A 141 -5.64 18.65 4.43
CA ALA A 141 -6.08 18.47 3.05
C ALA A 141 -6.91 19.64 2.43
N PRO A 142 -7.74 20.40 3.17
CA PRO A 142 -8.49 21.51 2.58
C PRO A 142 -7.64 22.73 2.17
N TYR A 143 -6.38 22.82 2.61
CA TYR A 143 -5.51 23.98 2.39
C TYR A 143 -4.76 23.86 1.07
N ARG A 144 -5.28 24.50 0.01
CA ARG A 144 -4.73 24.35 -1.36
C ARG A 144 -3.40 25.04 -1.60
N ASP A 145 -3.06 26.01 -0.76
CA ASP A 145 -1.78 26.72 -0.75
C ASP A 145 -0.77 26.08 0.21
N PHE A 146 -1.07 24.89 0.74
CA PHE A 146 -0.15 24.15 1.58
C PHE A 146 1.15 23.86 0.83
N SER A 147 2.27 24.10 1.52
CA SER A 147 3.55 23.60 1.07
C SER A 147 4.49 23.32 2.25
N LEU A 148 5.28 22.26 2.14
CA LEU A 148 6.30 21.88 3.11
C LEU A 148 7.55 21.40 2.39
N GLU A 149 8.68 22.09 2.59
CA GLU A 149 9.93 21.67 1.95
C GLU A 149 10.76 20.81 2.88
N LEU A 150 11.11 19.59 2.45
CA LEU A 150 11.93 18.65 3.22
C LEU A 150 12.98 17.99 2.32
N CYS A 151 14.19 17.87 2.85
CA CYS A 151 15.18 16.92 2.36
C CYS A 151 15.12 15.66 3.22
N ILE A 152 14.28 14.70 2.85
CA ILE A 152 14.14 13.43 3.62
C ILE A 152 15.44 12.62 3.65
N ALA A 153 16.28 12.75 2.62
CA ALA A 153 17.60 12.13 2.54
C ALA A 153 18.66 12.82 3.42
N CYS A 154 18.35 14.00 3.97
CA CYS A 154 19.22 14.73 4.89
C CYS A 154 19.00 14.32 6.35
N TRP A 155 17.95 13.54 6.64
CA TRP A 155 17.68 13.04 7.98
C TRP A 155 18.78 12.09 8.45
N ARG A 156 19.31 12.37 9.64
CA ARG A 156 20.27 11.50 10.34
C ARG A 156 19.54 10.77 11.46
N VAL A 157 19.10 9.56 11.17
CA VAL A 157 18.21 8.77 12.03
C VAL A 157 18.75 7.36 12.10
N ASP A 158 18.80 6.80 13.30
CA ASP A 158 19.11 5.39 13.50
C ASP A 158 17.86 4.56 13.12
N TRP A 159 17.79 4.14 11.86
CA TRP A 159 16.62 3.45 11.30
C TRP A 159 16.59 1.98 11.69
N ASN A 160 17.76 1.37 11.89
CA ASN A 160 17.87 -0.02 12.30
C ASN A 160 17.85 -0.20 13.83
N HIS A 161 17.91 0.89 14.59
CA HIS A 161 17.90 0.93 16.05
C HIS A 161 19.09 0.19 16.69
N ASP A 162 20.27 0.24 16.06
CA ASP A 162 21.49 -0.37 16.58
C ASP A 162 22.29 0.55 17.53
N GLY A 163 21.79 1.77 17.77
CA GLY A 163 22.39 2.78 18.62
C GLY A 163 23.41 3.67 17.89
N ARG A 164 23.64 3.46 16.59
CA ARG A 164 24.60 4.23 15.79
C ARG A 164 24.02 4.58 14.43
N ILE A 165 24.09 5.85 14.04
CA ILE A 165 23.75 6.26 12.68
C ILE A 165 24.91 5.88 11.76
N ASN A 166 24.73 4.82 10.97
CA ASN A 166 25.76 4.32 10.06
C ASN A 166 25.47 4.69 8.59
N TYR A 167 26.32 4.22 7.68
CA TYR A 167 26.21 4.51 6.25
C TYR A 167 24.91 4.00 5.60
N ARG A 168 24.35 2.88 6.08
CA ARG A 168 23.07 2.36 5.58
C ARG A 168 21.91 3.25 6.02
N ASP A 169 21.95 3.75 7.24
CA ASP A 169 20.95 4.69 7.76
C ASP A 169 20.96 6.00 6.97
N ALA A 170 22.16 6.53 6.71
CA ALA A 170 22.36 7.79 5.98
C ALA A 170 22.00 7.73 4.48
N ARG A 171 21.76 6.53 3.92
CA ARG A 171 21.45 6.30 2.50
C ARG A 171 20.03 5.83 2.23
N ILE A 172 19.23 5.57 3.26
CA ILE A 172 17.93 4.91 3.10
C ILE A 172 16.98 5.66 2.13
N PHE A 173 17.06 6.99 2.09
CA PHE A 173 16.27 7.84 1.19
C PHE A 173 17.11 8.52 0.10
N ALA A 174 18.37 8.15 -0.07
CA ALA A 174 19.22 8.73 -1.09
C ALA A 174 18.85 8.18 -2.49
N ILE A 175 18.83 9.06 -3.50
CA ILE A 175 18.66 8.63 -4.89
C ILE A 175 19.99 8.07 -5.39
N GLU A 176 20.09 6.75 -5.52
CA GLU A 176 21.37 6.11 -5.87
C GLU A 176 21.59 5.92 -7.38
N ARG A 177 20.52 6.04 -8.16
CA ARG A 177 20.52 5.81 -9.61
C ARG A 177 19.73 6.86 -10.35
N ASP A 178 20.21 7.23 -11.53
CA ASP A 178 19.56 8.17 -12.42
C ASP A 178 18.48 7.52 -13.29
N ALA A 179 17.92 8.29 -14.25
CA ALA A 179 16.85 7.83 -15.13
C ALA A 179 17.25 6.72 -16.11
N ASN A 180 18.55 6.62 -16.38
CA ASN A 180 19.12 5.56 -17.20
C ASN A 180 19.51 4.33 -16.34
N GLY A 181 19.25 4.38 -15.03
CA GLY A 181 19.62 3.34 -14.08
C GLY A 181 21.11 3.33 -13.74
N GLN A 182 21.88 4.34 -14.17
CA GLN A 182 23.30 4.48 -13.87
C GLN A 182 23.48 4.94 -12.42
N ARG A 183 24.57 4.52 -11.77
CA ARG A 183 24.86 4.94 -10.39
C ARG A 183 25.24 6.42 -10.38
N ILE A 184 24.60 7.18 -9.49
CA ILE A 184 24.95 8.58 -9.23
C ILE A 184 26.20 8.62 -8.32
N ALA A 185 27.12 9.58 -8.48
CA ALA A 185 28.30 9.68 -7.61
C ALA A 185 27.91 9.98 -6.13
N PRO A 186 28.65 9.49 -5.11
CA PRO A 186 28.26 9.63 -3.70
C PRO A 186 28.05 11.05 -3.17
N ASP A 187 28.76 12.01 -3.75
CA ASP A 187 28.79 13.45 -3.43
C ASP A 187 27.84 14.29 -4.30
N ASP A 188 27.22 13.67 -5.31
CA ASP A 188 26.31 14.35 -6.23
C ASP A 188 25.06 14.88 -5.48
N PRO A 189 24.71 16.17 -5.63
CA PRO A 189 23.58 16.78 -4.94
C PRO A 189 22.23 16.13 -5.29
N ARG A 190 22.10 15.50 -6.46
CA ARG A 190 20.89 14.76 -6.87
C ARG A 190 20.57 13.59 -5.94
N ARG A 191 21.54 13.10 -5.15
CA ARG A 191 21.31 12.06 -4.15
C ARG A 191 20.47 12.53 -2.97
N ARG A 192 20.45 13.84 -2.68
CA ARG A 192 19.78 14.44 -1.53
C ARG A 192 18.90 15.62 -1.94
N PRO A 193 17.89 15.37 -2.79
CA PRO A 193 17.02 16.45 -3.23
C PRO A 193 16.17 16.97 -2.06
N THR A 194 15.88 18.27 -2.12
CA THR A 194 14.78 18.85 -1.34
C THR A 194 13.53 18.76 -2.17
N PHE A 195 12.46 18.21 -1.60
CA PHE A 195 11.14 18.17 -2.21
C PHE A 195 10.28 19.29 -1.64
N ARG A 196 9.41 19.86 -2.47
CA ARG A 196 8.33 20.75 -2.03
C ARG A 196 7.05 19.94 -2.00
N PHE A 197 6.67 19.48 -0.82
CA PHE A 197 5.44 18.72 -0.66
C PHE A 197 4.22 19.65 -0.68
N ASP A 198 3.15 19.24 -1.34
CA ASP A 198 1.93 20.03 -1.52
C ASP A 198 0.64 19.29 -1.10
N VAL A 199 -0.51 19.78 -1.57
CA VAL A 199 -1.82 19.18 -1.26
C VAL A 199 -2.03 17.83 -1.95
N GLY A 200 -1.48 17.62 -3.15
CA GLY A 200 -1.49 16.33 -3.82
C GLY A 200 -0.79 15.27 -2.96
N ASP A 201 0.33 15.64 -2.35
CA ASP A 201 1.08 14.77 -1.46
C ASP A 201 0.38 14.47 -0.13
N ILE A 202 -0.43 15.39 0.38
CA ILE A 202 -1.31 15.10 1.52
C ILE A 202 -2.30 13.99 1.13
N TYR A 203 -2.94 14.09 -0.03
CA TYR A 203 -3.88 13.07 -0.49
C TYR A 203 -3.19 11.73 -0.76
N TRP A 204 -1.97 11.76 -1.32
CA TRP A 204 -1.13 10.58 -1.46
C TRP A 204 -0.86 9.91 -0.11
N ALA A 205 -0.42 10.68 0.90
CA ALA A 205 -0.17 10.15 2.24
C ALA A 205 -1.43 9.57 2.89
N ARG A 206 -2.60 10.18 2.68
CA ARG A 206 -3.89 9.67 3.17
C ARG A 206 -4.27 8.35 2.51
N ALA A 207 -4.02 8.22 1.20
CA ALA A 207 -4.24 6.96 0.49
C ALA A 207 -3.35 5.85 1.04
N PHE A 208 -2.05 6.11 1.18
CA PHE A 208 -1.10 5.18 1.78
C PHE A 208 -1.51 4.76 3.21
N VAL A 209 -1.90 5.71 4.07
CA VAL A 209 -2.37 5.43 5.44
C VAL A 209 -3.64 4.59 5.43
N ALA A 210 -4.58 4.85 4.53
CA ALA A 210 -5.81 4.08 4.40
C ALA A 210 -5.54 2.63 3.97
N PHE A 211 -4.68 2.40 2.97
CA PHE A 211 -4.30 1.03 2.57
C PHE A 211 -3.55 0.29 3.67
N SER A 212 -2.65 0.98 4.38
CA SER A 212 -1.94 0.42 5.53
C SER A 212 -2.91 -0.02 6.62
N ARG A 213 -3.94 0.79 6.92
CA ARG A 213 -4.99 0.43 7.89
C ARG A 213 -5.83 -0.75 7.41
N ALA A 214 -6.19 -0.80 6.12
CA ALA A 214 -6.90 -1.93 5.56
C ALA A 214 -6.10 -3.24 5.69
N ALA A 215 -4.81 -3.21 5.37
CA ALA A 215 -3.93 -4.38 5.49
C ALA A 215 -3.81 -4.86 6.95
N LEU A 216 -3.65 -3.92 7.89
CA LEU A 216 -3.61 -4.24 9.32
C LEU A 216 -4.93 -4.82 9.82
N ASP A 217 -6.07 -4.24 9.44
CA ASP A 217 -7.38 -4.76 9.84
C ASP A 217 -7.66 -6.15 9.26
N LEU A 218 -7.30 -6.40 8.00
CA LEU A 218 -7.37 -7.75 7.42
C LEU A 218 -6.48 -8.74 8.16
N ALA A 219 -5.22 -8.38 8.46
CA ALA A 219 -4.33 -9.26 9.22
C ALA A 219 -4.87 -9.53 10.64
N LEU A 220 -5.47 -8.52 11.28
CA LEU A 220 -6.03 -8.63 12.62
C LEU A 220 -7.40 -9.33 12.65
N ALA A 221 -8.12 -9.41 11.54
CA ALA A 221 -9.41 -10.09 11.47
C ALA A 221 -9.31 -11.60 11.71
N TYR A 222 -8.17 -12.21 11.39
CA TYR A 222 -7.93 -13.64 11.48
C TYR A 222 -7.03 -14.01 12.66
N ASP A 223 -7.23 -15.20 13.24
CA ASP A 223 -6.39 -15.72 14.31
C ASP A 223 -5.28 -16.63 13.76
N TRP A 224 -4.08 -16.09 13.77
CA TRP A 224 -2.85 -16.77 13.39
C TRP A 224 -1.84 -16.82 14.54
N ARG A 225 -2.29 -16.62 15.80
CA ARG A 225 -1.42 -16.65 16.99
C ARG A 225 -0.75 -18.00 17.17
N ASP A 226 -1.48 -19.08 16.92
CA ASP A 226 -0.95 -20.45 16.96
C ASP A 226 -0.63 -20.98 15.55
N ILE A 227 0.22 -20.24 14.83
CA ILE A 227 0.59 -20.59 13.47
C ILE A 227 1.28 -21.96 13.37
N GLU A 228 1.95 -22.40 14.43
CA GLU A 228 2.59 -23.72 14.46
C GLU A 228 1.56 -24.86 14.44
N THR A 229 0.51 -24.76 15.25
CA THR A 229 -0.59 -25.74 15.23
C THR A 229 -1.35 -25.69 13.92
N ILE A 230 -1.64 -24.48 13.40
CA ILE A 230 -2.29 -24.29 12.10
C ILE A 230 -1.51 -25.03 10.99
N VAL A 231 -0.19 -24.81 10.92
CA VAL A 231 0.67 -25.45 9.92
C VAL A 231 0.77 -26.96 10.14
N ARG A 232 0.81 -27.43 11.39
CA ARG A 232 0.84 -28.86 11.72
C ARG A 232 -0.45 -29.56 11.28
N HIS A 233 -1.61 -28.96 11.55
CA HIS A 233 -2.90 -29.47 11.09
C HIS A 233 -2.98 -29.47 9.56
N ALA A 234 -2.54 -28.39 8.90
CA ALA A 234 -2.53 -28.31 7.45
C ALA A 234 -1.71 -29.42 6.80
N ARG A 235 -0.56 -29.79 7.38
CA ARG A 235 0.25 -30.91 6.90
C ARG A 235 -0.42 -32.28 7.09
N ARG A 236 -1.13 -32.47 8.20
CA ARG A 236 -1.78 -33.76 8.54
C ARG A 236 -3.08 -33.98 7.78
N ARG A 237 -3.90 -32.93 7.66
CA ARG A 237 -5.25 -33.00 7.08
C ARG A 237 -5.33 -32.50 5.65
N GLY A 238 -4.26 -31.90 5.13
CA GLY A 238 -4.25 -31.30 3.81
C GLY A 238 -5.08 -30.02 3.70
N GLU A 239 -5.53 -29.43 4.81
CA GLU A 239 -6.34 -28.21 4.84
C GLU A 239 -5.69 -27.16 5.74
N LEU A 240 -5.34 -26.00 5.17
CA LEU A 240 -4.93 -24.83 5.94
C LEU A 240 -6.16 -24.00 6.28
N ARG A 241 -6.53 -23.97 7.56
CA ARG A 241 -7.63 -23.15 8.07
C ARG A 241 -7.11 -22.09 9.05
N ILE A 242 -7.40 -20.82 8.77
CA ILE A 242 -7.14 -19.70 9.68
C ILE A 242 -8.49 -19.10 10.10
N PRO A 243 -8.90 -19.24 11.37
CA PRO A 243 -10.21 -18.79 11.85
C PRO A 243 -10.38 -17.28 11.72
N LEU A 244 -11.56 -16.85 11.29
CA LEU A 244 -11.99 -15.47 11.37
C LEU A 244 -12.48 -15.16 12.79
N VAL A 245 -11.84 -14.20 13.45
CA VAL A 245 -12.17 -13.82 14.84
C VAL A 245 -12.80 -12.44 14.97
N ASP A 246 -12.73 -11.62 13.92
CA ASP A 246 -13.32 -10.28 13.92
C ASP A 246 -13.84 -9.90 12.51
N LYS A 247 -15.13 -10.16 12.28
CA LYS A 247 -15.83 -9.76 11.04
C LYS A 247 -15.84 -8.24 10.85
N GLY A 248 -15.95 -7.48 11.94
CA GLY A 248 -16.00 -6.02 11.92
C GLY A 248 -14.73 -5.42 11.31
N ARG A 249 -13.57 -6.02 11.57
CA ARG A 249 -12.31 -5.62 10.93
C ARG A 249 -12.26 -5.84 9.43
N VAL A 250 -12.84 -6.93 8.91
CA VAL A 250 -12.90 -7.11 7.45
C VAL A 250 -13.79 -6.04 6.80
N ILE A 251 -14.93 -5.74 7.42
CA ILE A 251 -15.82 -4.66 6.96
C ILE A 251 -15.11 -3.29 7.05
N GLY A 252 -14.40 -3.02 8.14
CA GLY A 252 -13.59 -1.82 8.33
C GLY A 252 -12.47 -1.70 7.30
N ALA A 253 -11.79 -2.80 6.98
CA ALA A 253 -10.77 -2.85 5.95
C ALA A 253 -11.34 -2.48 4.58
N ARG A 254 -12.56 -2.95 4.24
CA ARG A 254 -13.25 -2.52 3.01
C ARG A 254 -13.43 -1.00 2.95
N ALA A 255 -13.88 -0.41 4.06
CA ALA A 255 -14.05 1.04 4.14
C ALA A 255 -12.72 1.78 3.97
N HIS A 256 -11.63 1.25 4.52
CA HIS A 256 -10.28 1.77 4.34
C HIS A 256 -9.76 1.63 2.91
N VAL A 257 -9.99 0.51 2.24
CA VAL A 257 -9.66 0.34 0.81
C VAL A 257 -10.39 1.39 -0.03
N LEU A 258 -11.71 1.55 0.16
CA LEU A 258 -12.49 2.56 -0.57
C LEU A 258 -12.04 4.00 -0.26
N ALA A 259 -11.66 4.29 0.99
CA ALA A 259 -11.12 5.60 1.35
C ALA A 259 -9.78 5.86 0.65
N GLY A 260 -8.85 4.90 0.69
CA GLY A 260 -7.54 5.03 0.03
C GLY A 260 -7.68 5.21 -1.48
N LEU A 261 -8.62 4.48 -2.06
CA LEU A 261 -9.06 4.61 -3.43
C LEU A 261 -9.41 6.05 -3.81
N ARG A 262 -10.32 6.68 -3.05
CA ARG A 262 -10.72 8.07 -3.26
C ARG A 262 -9.58 9.05 -3.04
N HIS A 263 -8.77 8.85 -2.00
CA HIS A 263 -7.66 9.76 -1.68
C HIS A 263 -6.62 9.77 -2.80
N SER A 264 -6.33 8.62 -3.37
CA SER A 264 -5.38 8.56 -4.47
C SER A 264 -5.93 9.19 -5.76
N ASP A 265 -7.23 9.07 -6.05
CA ASP A 265 -7.79 9.85 -7.16
C ASP A 265 -7.79 11.35 -6.88
N ALA A 266 -8.00 11.77 -5.62
CA ALA A 266 -7.84 13.16 -5.23
C ALA A 266 -6.39 13.65 -5.42
N ALA A 267 -5.40 12.84 -5.06
CA ALA A 267 -3.98 13.13 -5.32
C ALA A 267 -3.72 13.29 -6.81
N ARG A 268 -4.13 12.31 -7.62
CA ARG A 268 -4.03 12.34 -9.09
C ARG A 268 -4.62 13.62 -9.69
N ARG A 269 -5.80 14.04 -9.22
CA ARG A 269 -6.46 15.27 -9.69
C ARG A 269 -5.74 16.53 -9.22
N ALA A 270 -5.19 16.54 -8.01
CA ALA A 270 -4.38 17.64 -7.50
C ALA A 270 -3.12 17.83 -8.36
N TYR A 271 -2.36 16.76 -8.60
CA TYR A 271 -1.16 16.80 -9.44
C TYR A 271 -1.47 17.28 -10.86
N LEU A 272 -2.56 16.81 -11.48
CA LEU A 272 -2.96 17.29 -12.80
C LEU A 272 -3.39 18.77 -12.81
N ALA A 273 -3.88 19.29 -11.69
CA ALA A 273 -4.33 20.67 -11.55
C ALA A 273 -3.18 21.63 -11.21
N GLU A 274 -2.07 21.13 -10.67
CA GLU A 274 -0.88 21.93 -10.37
C GLU A 274 -0.30 22.60 -11.61
N THR A 275 0.24 23.79 -11.38
CA THR A 275 0.76 24.68 -12.42
C THR A 275 2.19 25.11 -12.19
N ASP A 276 2.70 25.06 -10.95
CA ASP A 276 4.12 25.23 -10.68
C ASP A 276 4.91 23.99 -11.10
N ASP A 277 6.22 24.16 -11.23
CA ASP A 277 7.17 23.11 -11.58
C ASP A 277 8.39 23.31 -10.68
N ARG A 278 8.23 22.96 -9.41
CA ARG A 278 9.19 23.34 -8.35
C ARG A 278 9.44 22.20 -7.38
N ARG A 279 10.44 21.39 -7.67
CA ARG A 279 10.95 20.32 -6.80
C ARG A 279 9.85 19.32 -6.39
N GLU A 280 9.13 18.82 -7.38
CA GLU A 280 7.94 17.98 -7.17
C GLU A 280 8.30 16.65 -6.50
N TRP A 281 7.47 16.23 -5.52
CA TRP A 281 7.52 14.86 -4.99
C TRP A 281 7.01 13.89 -6.05
N LEU A 282 5.80 14.12 -6.57
CA LEU A 282 5.25 13.39 -7.69
C LEU A 282 4.83 14.37 -8.80
N PRO A 283 5.54 14.43 -9.92
CA PRO A 283 5.22 15.37 -10.98
C PRO A 283 3.95 14.94 -11.74
N ASN A 284 3.38 15.88 -12.46
CA ASN A 284 2.40 15.71 -13.52
C ASN A 284 3.10 15.66 -14.89
N PRO A 285 2.40 15.30 -15.98
CA PRO A 285 3.02 15.10 -17.29
C PRO A 285 3.70 16.33 -17.92
N ARG A 286 3.48 17.52 -17.37
CA ARG A 286 4.01 18.80 -17.87
C ARG A 286 5.20 19.30 -17.06
N GLN A 287 5.35 18.83 -15.83
CA GLN A 287 6.40 19.23 -14.90
C GLN A 287 7.72 18.52 -15.22
N LYS A 288 8.85 19.23 -15.04
CA LYS A 288 10.21 18.79 -15.35
C LYS A 288 11.17 18.96 -14.17
N ASP A 289 10.89 19.86 -13.23
CA ASP A 289 11.68 20.05 -12.01
C ASP A 289 11.27 19.05 -10.93
N HIS A 290 11.71 17.81 -11.13
CA HIS A 290 11.57 16.75 -10.14
C HIS A 290 12.85 15.91 -10.09
N PRO A 291 13.29 15.49 -8.90
CA PRO A 291 14.50 14.67 -8.76
C PRO A 291 14.25 13.20 -9.12
N LEU A 292 13.01 12.82 -9.44
CA LEU A 292 12.68 11.44 -9.77
C LEU A 292 13.32 11.01 -11.09
N PRO A 293 14.05 9.88 -11.11
CA PRO A 293 14.71 9.35 -12.30
C PRO A 293 13.71 8.72 -13.30
N LEU A 294 12.48 9.18 -13.34
CA LEU A 294 11.36 8.37 -13.78
C LEU A 294 10.44 9.24 -14.65
N PRO A 295 10.31 8.96 -15.97
CA PRO A 295 9.37 9.70 -16.82
C PRO A 295 7.94 9.51 -16.33
N VAL A 296 7.23 10.63 -16.21
CA VAL A 296 5.81 10.70 -15.85
C VAL A 296 5.08 11.34 -17.01
N ASP A 297 4.17 10.60 -17.65
CA ASP A 297 3.47 11.03 -18.85
C ASP A 297 1.94 10.94 -18.69
N ALA A 298 1.20 11.48 -19.66
CA ALA A 298 -0.27 11.46 -19.62
C ALA A 298 -0.83 10.03 -19.67
N ALA A 299 -0.17 9.10 -20.36
CA ALA A 299 -0.59 7.72 -20.46
C ALA A 299 -0.52 6.99 -19.10
N LEU A 300 0.47 7.33 -18.27
CA LEU A 300 0.57 6.87 -16.88
C LEU A 300 -0.61 7.36 -16.05
N TYR A 301 -0.97 8.64 -16.13
CA TYR A 301 -2.12 9.20 -15.40
C TYR A 301 -3.46 8.63 -15.85
N GLU A 302 -3.62 8.34 -17.14
CA GLU A 302 -4.81 7.66 -17.67
C GLU A 302 -4.86 6.19 -17.24
N THR A 303 -3.71 5.51 -17.21
CA THR A 303 -3.62 4.15 -16.68
C THR A 303 -3.95 4.14 -15.19
N TRP A 304 -3.42 5.10 -14.43
CA TRP A 304 -3.74 5.33 -13.04
C TRP A 304 -5.27 5.47 -12.90
N ARG A 305 -5.90 6.48 -13.52
CA ARG A 305 -7.37 6.67 -13.53
C ARG A 305 -8.16 5.42 -13.92
N GLY A 306 -7.68 4.65 -14.88
CA GLY A 306 -8.37 3.44 -15.33
C GLY A 306 -8.32 2.30 -14.31
N VAL A 307 -7.13 2.00 -13.76
CA VAL A 307 -6.96 1.09 -12.61
C VAL A 307 -7.88 1.55 -11.50
N LEU A 308 -8.01 2.88 -11.39
CA LEU A 308 -8.77 3.49 -10.34
C LEU A 308 -10.24 3.06 -10.38
N VAL A 309 -10.90 3.39 -11.47
CA VAL A 309 -12.32 3.06 -11.68
C VAL A 309 -12.59 1.55 -11.52
N ASP A 310 -11.72 0.71 -12.08
CA ASP A 310 -11.90 -0.74 -12.09
C ASP A 310 -11.92 -1.35 -10.67
N LEU A 311 -11.11 -0.82 -9.74
CA LEU A 311 -11.00 -1.37 -8.39
C LEU A 311 -12.08 -0.89 -7.43
N THR A 312 -12.53 0.35 -7.52
CA THR A 312 -13.77 0.72 -6.81
C THR A 312 -14.91 -0.16 -7.24
N ALA A 313 -15.10 -0.37 -8.55
CA ALA A 313 -16.19 -1.20 -9.03
C ALA A 313 -16.12 -2.64 -8.49
N LEU A 314 -14.91 -3.19 -8.34
CA LEU A 314 -14.69 -4.51 -7.72
C LEU A 314 -15.04 -4.51 -6.22
N VAL A 315 -14.52 -3.56 -5.45
CA VAL A 315 -14.72 -3.49 -3.99
C VAL A 315 -16.16 -3.08 -3.63
N GLU A 316 -16.83 -2.35 -4.52
CA GLU A 316 -18.26 -2.03 -4.44
C GLU A 316 -19.17 -3.18 -4.85
N GLY A 317 -18.65 -4.17 -5.59
CA GLY A 317 -19.42 -5.33 -6.05
C GLY A 317 -20.22 -5.05 -7.32
N LYS A 318 -19.91 -3.95 -8.01
CA LYS A 318 -20.47 -3.60 -9.32
C LYS A 318 -19.91 -4.49 -10.43
N THR A 319 -18.68 -4.97 -10.26
CA THR A 319 -18.03 -5.90 -11.19
C THR A 319 -17.37 -7.04 -10.42
N GLY A 320 -17.13 -8.15 -11.10
CA GLY A 320 -16.37 -9.28 -10.59
C GLY A 320 -15.04 -9.45 -11.32
N LEU A 321 -14.05 -10.01 -10.63
CA LEU A 321 -12.75 -10.29 -11.20
C LEU A 321 -12.81 -11.63 -11.95
N GLY A 322 -12.72 -11.58 -13.28
CA GLY A 322 -12.84 -12.78 -14.12
C GLY A 322 -11.73 -13.78 -13.82
N VAL A 323 -12.09 -15.01 -13.46
CA VAL A 323 -11.14 -16.08 -13.16
C VAL A 323 -10.17 -16.32 -14.32
N ARG A 324 -10.69 -16.28 -15.56
CA ARG A 324 -9.88 -16.40 -16.78
C ARG A 324 -8.84 -15.28 -16.90
N ASP A 325 -9.18 -14.06 -16.50
CA ASP A 325 -8.23 -12.93 -16.54
C ASP A 325 -7.13 -13.08 -15.51
N VAL A 326 -7.48 -13.46 -14.28
CA VAL A 326 -6.51 -13.71 -13.22
C VAL A 326 -5.54 -14.80 -13.64
N ALA A 327 -6.07 -15.92 -14.13
CA ALA A 327 -5.25 -17.02 -14.60
C ALA A 327 -4.38 -16.61 -15.81
N ALA A 328 -4.90 -15.80 -16.73
CA ALA A 328 -4.13 -15.28 -17.86
C ALA A 328 -2.98 -14.35 -17.43
N THR A 329 -3.19 -13.51 -16.40
CA THR A 329 -2.15 -12.63 -15.86
C THR A 329 -1.09 -13.41 -15.10
N LEU A 330 -1.48 -14.42 -14.30
CA LEU A 330 -0.55 -15.22 -13.49
C LEU A 330 0.26 -16.23 -14.31
N PHE A 331 -0.36 -16.91 -15.27
CA PHE A 331 0.24 -18.02 -16.01
C PHE A 331 0.60 -17.68 -17.46
N GLY A 332 0.23 -16.49 -17.92
CA GLY A 332 0.43 -16.04 -19.29
C GLY A 332 -0.60 -16.60 -20.28
N ARG A 333 -0.73 -15.94 -21.44
CA ARG A 333 -1.70 -16.28 -22.51
C ARG A 333 -1.13 -17.22 -23.59
N ARG A 334 0.10 -17.71 -23.45
CA ARG A 334 0.80 -18.49 -24.49
C ARG A 334 1.16 -19.90 -24.02
N GLY A 335 1.39 -20.79 -24.99
CA GLY A 335 1.83 -22.17 -24.74
C GLY A 335 0.77 -23.07 -24.12
N ARG A 336 1.21 -24.07 -23.34
CA ARG A 336 0.35 -25.12 -22.76
C ARG A 336 -0.81 -24.59 -21.87
N TRP A 337 -0.72 -23.35 -21.40
CA TRP A 337 -1.74 -22.71 -20.58
C TRP A 337 -2.91 -22.15 -21.40
N ALA A 338 -2.71 -21.71 -22.66
CA ALA A 338 -3.76 -21.10 -23.46
C ALA A 338 -4.97 -22.03 -23.70
N LYS A 339 -4.71 -23.28 -24.11
CA LYS A 339 -5.75 -24.31 -24.28
C LYS A 339 -6.46 -24.67 -22.96
N ARG A 340 -5.78 -24.50 -21.83
CA ARG A 340 -6.31 -24.83 -20.49
C ARG A 340 -7.11 -23.67 -19.89
N LEU A 341 -6.73 -22.42 -20.16
CA LEU A 341 -7.50 -21.23 -19.80
C LEU A 341 -8.88 -21.24 -20.46
N GLY A 342 -8.99 -21.75 -21.69
CA GLY A 342 -10.28 -21.91 -22.38
C GLY A 342 -11.25 -22.88 -21.69
N ARG A 343 -10.74 -23.78 -20.83
CA ARG A 343 -11.56 -24.73 -20.04
C ARG A 343 -12.00 -24.18 -18.68
N LEU A 344 -11.51 -22.99 -18.30
CA LEU A 344 -11.95 -22.37 -17.04
C LEU A 344 -13.41 -21.93 -17.18
N PRO A 345 -14.22 -22.10 -16.13
CA PRO A 345 -15.59 -21.60 -16.13
C PRO A 345 -15.61 -20.08 -16.32
N ASP A 346 -16.63 -19.57 -17.01
CA ASP A 346 -16.88 -18.13 -17.11
C ASP A 346 -17.47 -17.63 -15.78
N SER A 347 -16.57 -17.48 -14.83
CA SER A 347 -16.87 -17.20 -13.44
C SER A 347 -16.02 -16.04 -12.95
N PHE A 348 -16.54 -15.38 -11.93
CA PHE A 348 -16.01 -14.14 -11.39
C PHE A 348 -15.82 -14.28 -9.88
N ILE A 349 -14.77 -13.66 -9.37
CA ILE A 349 -14.54 -13.51 -7.94
C ILE A 349 -15.22 -12.20 -7.51
N ASP A 350 -16.26 -12.31 -6.67
CA ASP A 350 -16.99 -11.21 -6.04
C ASP A 350 -16.22 -10.70 -4.82
N ILE A 351 -15.28 -9.78 -5.07
CA ILE A 351 -14.42 -9.18 -4.03
C ILE A 351 -15.25 -8.48 -2.96
N ALA A 352 -16.34 -7.80 -3.34
CA ALA A 352 -17.21 -7.14 -2.38
C ALA A 352 -17.91 -8.13 -1.44
N ARG A 353 -18.30 -9.30 -1.95
CA ARG A 353 -18.85 -10.37 -1.10
C ARG A 353 -17.81 -10.88 -0.10
N MET A 354 -16.55 -11.05 -0.50
CA MET A 354 -15.48 -11.45 0.43
C MET A 354 -15.34 -10.49 1.62
N PHE A 355 -15.62 -9.19 1.41
CA PHE A 355 -15.64 -8.21 2.48
C PHE A 355 -16.95 -8.16 3.28
N ARG A 356 -18.11 -8.41 2.66
CA ARG A 356 -19.43 -8.33 3.31
C ARG A 356 -19.78 -9.60 4.10
N GLU A 357 -19.38 -10.75 3.59
CA GLU A 357 -19.64 -12.06 4.14
C GLU A 357 -18.30 -12.80 4.38
N PRO A 358 -17.39 -12.26 5.20
CA PRO A 358 -16.13 -12.91 5.45
C PRO A 358 -16.34 -14.21 6.24
N GLY A 359 -15.61 -15.24 5.84
CA GLY A 359 -15.49 -16.50 6.56
C GLY A 359 -14.03 -16.80 6.89
N ASP A 360 -13.80 -17.98 7.47
CA ASP A 360 -12.46 -18.50 7.69
C ASP A 360 -11.65 -18.57 6.40
N LEU A 361 -10.35 -18.34 6.48
CA LEU A 361 -9.46 -18.60 5.35
C LEU A 361 -9.21 -20.09 5.30
N VAL A 362 -9.84 -20.78 4.35
CA VAL A 362 -9.67 -22.21 4.12
C VAL A 362 -8.96 -22.40 2.79
N ILE A 363 -7.81 -23.08 2.82
CA ILE A 363 -7.05 -23.47 1.63
C ILE A 363 -6.86 -24.98 1.68
N ASP A 364 -7.58 -25.68 0.81
CA ASP A 364 -7.41 -27.12 0.61
C ASP A 364 -6.14 -27.40 -0.23
N LEU A 365 -5.11 -27.86 0.45
CA LEU A 365 -3.78 -28.17 -0.10
C LEU A 365 -3.79 -29.31 -1.11
N HIS A 366 -4.84 -30.14 -1.17
CA HIS A 366 -4.99 -31.15 -2.22
C HIS A 366 -5.37 -30.50 -3.55
N HIS A 367 -6.23 -29.47 -3.51
CA HIS A 367 -6.79 -28.83 -4.70
C HIS A 367 -5.96 -27.66 -5.25
N VAL A 368 -5.18 -26.96 -4.42
CA VAL A 368 -4.27 -25.87 -4.90
C VAL A 368 -2.95 -26.36 -5.49
N ARG A 369 -2.64 -27.66 -5.46
CA ARG A 369 -1.46 -28.18 -6.17
C ARG A 369 -1.62 -27.91 -7.67
N PRO A 370 -0.59 -27.44 -8.40
CA PRO A 370 -0.71 -27.09 -9.81
C PRO A 370 -1.34 -28.21 -10.66
N ARG A 371 -0.97 -29.48 -10.40
CA ARG A 371 -1.55 -30.63 -11.10
C ARG A 371 -3.03 -30.89 -10.76
N ALA A 372 -3.45 -30.63 -9.52
CA ALA A 372 -4.83 -30.84 -9.08
C ALA A 372 -5.76 -29.72 -9.55
N PHE A 373 -5.32 -28.46 -9.41
CA PHE A 373 -6.01 -27.30 -9.98
C PHE A 373 -6.27 -27.47 -11.47
N LEU A 374 -5.30 -28.02 -12.20
CA LEU A 374 -5.41 -28.29 -13.64
C LEU A 374 -6.37 -29.43 -14.00
N ARG A 375 -6.67 -30.35 -13.07
CA ARG A 375 -7.61 -31.47 -13.29
C ARG A 375 -9.06 -31.03 -13.11
N ASN A 376 -9.33 -30.25 -12.07
CA ASN A 376 -10.66 -29.72 -11.80
C ASN A 376 -10.57 -28.27 -11.28
N PRO A 377 -10.42 -27.28 -12.17
CA PRO A 377 -10.23 -25.90 -11.76
C PRO A 377 -11.47 -25.33 -11.09
N GLU A 378 -12.67 -25.76 -11.50
CA GLU A 378 -13.91 -25.29 -10.88
C GLU A 378 -14.00 -25.71 -9.41
N LEU A 379 -13.74 -26.99 -9.10
CA LEU A 379 -13.71 -27.47 -7.73
C LEU A 379 -12.65 -26.73 -6.90
N ALA A 380 -11.45 -26.53 -7.45
CA ALA A 380 -10.39 -25.81 -6.74
C ALA A 380 -10.76 -24.34 -6.48
N LEU A 381 -11.40 -23.67 -7.44
CA LEU A 381 -11.87 -22.29 -7.28
C LEU A 381 -13.02 -22.19 -6.28
N ARG A 382 -13.99 -23.11 -6.32
CA ARG A 382 -15.08 -23.19 -5.33
C ARG A 382 -14.54 -23.49 -3.94
N ALA A 383 -13.56 -24.38 -3.81
CA ALA A 383 -12.91 -24.67 -2.54
C ALA A 383 -12.14 -23.45 -1.98
N THR A 384 -11.58 -22.60 -2.85
CA THR A 384 -10.78 -21.43 -2.44
C THR A 384 -11.65 -20.20 -2.17
N PHE A 385 -12.64 -19.92 -3.02
CA PHE A 385 -13.42 -18.68 -3.00
C PHE A 385 -14.87 -18.89 -2.52
N GLY A 386 -15.33 -20.14 -2.38
CA GLY A 386 -16.65 -20.47 -1.88
C GLY A 386 -17.76 -19.68 -2.57
N ALA A 387 -18.62 -19.07 -1.77
CA ALA A 387 -19.75 -18.26 -2.24
C ALA A 387 -19.35 -16.95 -2.95
N ALA A 388 -18.08 -16.53 -2.85
CA ALA A 388 -17.56 -15.40 -3.62
C ALA A 388 -17.30 -15.74 -5.09
N LEU A 389 -17.24 -17.02 -5.47
CA LEU A 389 -17.22 -17.41 -6.87
C LEU A 389 -18.64 -17.34 -7.44
N ARG A 390 -18.86 -16.47 -8.43
CA ARG A 390 -20.18 -16.23 -9.03
C ARG A 390 -20.17 -16.35 -10.55
N THR A 391 -21.31 -16.72 -11.11
CA THR A 391 -21.63 -16.57 -12.53
C THR A 391 -22.48 -15.30 -12.73
N GLY A 392 -22.51 -14.77 -13.96
CA GLY A 392 -23.40 -13.66 -14.32
C GLY A 392 -23.05 -12.29 -13.72
N MET A 393 -21.79 -12.04 -13.34
CA MET A 393 -21.34 -10.70 -12.94
C MET A 393 -20.81 -9.92 -14.15
N ALA A 394 -20.95 -8.60 -14.11
CA ALA A 394 -20.23 -7.73 -15.04
C ALA A 394 -18.71 -7.90 -14.84
N ARG A 395 -17.97 -8.02 -15.95
CA ARG A 395 -16.52 -8.22 -15.93
C ARG A 395 -15.79 -6.93 -15.59
N SER A 396 -14.86 -6.98 -14.64
CA SER A 396 -13.95 -5.86 -14.36
C SER A 396 -12.95 -5.63 -15.51
N GLY A 397 -12.67 -4.37 -15.84
CA GLY A 397 -11.62 -3.97 -16.79
C GLY A 397 -10.19 -4.21 -16.28
N LEU A 398 -10.04 -4.46 -14.96
CA LEU A 398 -8.73 -4.54 -14.30
C LEU A 398 -7.80 -5.58 -14.93
N GLY A 399 -8.32 -6.78 -15.20
CA GLY A 399 -7.52 -7.88 -15.74
C GLY A 399 -6.90 -7.56 -17.10
N GLN A 400 -7.67 -6.91 -17.99
CA GLN A 400 -7.19 -6.48 -19.30
C GLN A 400 -6.13 -5.38 -19.17
N ARG A 401 -6.35 -4.43 -18.25
CA ARG A 401 -5.43 -3.33 -18.01
C ARG A 401 -4.09 -3.80 -17.44
N LEU A 402 -4.12 -4.67 -16.43
CA LEU A 402 -2.92 -5.28 -15.85
C LEU A 402 -2.17 -6.12 -16.89
N SER A 403 -2.89 -6.87 -17.74
CA SER A 403 -2.26 -7.62 -18.82
C SER A 403 -1.58 -6.70 -19.85
N ARG A 404 -2.20 -5.56 -20.20
CA ARG A 404 -1.59 -4.55 -21.08
C ARG A 404 -0.31 -3.98 -20.45
N VAL A 405 -0.36 -3.60 -19.17
CA VAL A 405 0.81 -3.11 -18.43
C VAL A 405 1.90 -4.19 -18.44
N GLN A 406 1.57 -5.44 -18.12
CA GLN A 406 2.51 -6.56 -18.16
C GLN A 406 3.13 -6.78 -19.55
N GLN A 407 2.35 -6.64 -20.64
CA GLN A 407 2.87 -6.80 -22.00
C GLN A 407 3.85 -5.68 -22.38
N GLN A 408 3.54 -4.43 -22.06
CA GLN A 408 4.48 -3.31 -22.24
C GLN A 408 5.79 -3.56 -21.48
N LEU A 409 5.68 -4.17 -20.30
CA LEU A 409 6.82 -4.51 -19.47
C LEU A 409 7.68 -5.63 -20.07
N LEU A 410 7.05 -6.65 -20.64
CA LEU A 410 7.75 -7.76 -21.30
C LEU A 410 8.43 -7.34 -22.61
N ARG A 411 7.93 -6.30 -23.28
CA ARG A 411 8.51 -5.77 -24.53
C ARG A 411 9.71 -4.85 -24.30
N GLY A 412 10.11 -4.60 -23.06
CA GLY A 412 11.21 -3.68 -22.75
C GLY A 412 10.88 -2.20 -22.97
N GLU A 413 9.64 -1.87 -23.36
CA GLU A 413 9.13 -0.50 -23.48
C GLU A 413 9.16 0.25 -22.12
N SER A 414 9.38 -0.51 -21.03
CA SER A 414 9.70 -0.06 -19.67
C SER A 414 10.02 -1.29 -18.81
N THR A 415 10.92 -1.22 -17.83
CA THR A 415 11.19 -2.41 -16.99
C THR A 415 10.09 -2.60 -15.92
N LEU A 416 9.71 -3.85 -15.63
CA LEU A 416 8.65 -4.21 -14.63
C LEU A 416 8.96 -3.61 -13.27
N GLY A 417 10.23 -3.64 -12.90
CA GLY A 417 10.75 -2.96 -11.71
C GLY A 417 10.67 -1.44 -11.80
N ARG A 418 10.70 -0.81 -12.98
CA ARG A 418 10.44 0.63 -13.13
C ARG A 418 8.96 0.89 -12.83
N LYS A 419 8.01 0.39 -13.63
CA LYS A 419 6.54 0.65 -13.49
C LYS A 419 5.93 0.21 -12.15
N LEU A 420 6.34 -0.92 -11.57
CA LEU A 420 5.87 -1.32 -10.24
C LEU A 420 6.48 -0.48 -9.12
N ARG A 421 7.74 -0.01 -9.28
CA ARG A 421 8.26 1.02 -8.37
C ARG A 421 7.39 2.26 -8.46
N TYR A 422 6.97 2.73 -9.65
CA TYR A 422 6.02 3.85 -9.73
C TYR A 422 4.72 3.58 -8.99
N LEU A 423 4.07 2.44 -9.18
CA LEU A 423 2.78 2.19 -8.53
C LEU A 423 2.91 2.11 -7.01
N LEU A 424 4.01 1.53 -6.48
CA LEU A 424 4.32 1.48 -5.04
C LEU A 424 4.87 2.80 -4.46
N TRP A 425 5.34 3.71 -5.30
CA TRP A 425 5.76 5.06 -4.89
C TRP A 425 4.61 6.05 -5.02
N ILE A 426 3.70 5.81 -5.96
CA ILE A 426 2.49 6.59 -6.21
C ILE A 426 1.38 6.15 -5.27
N ASN A 427 1.41 4.96 -4.64
CA ASN A 427 0.66 4.57 -3.43
C ASN A 427 1.07 3.18 -2.91
#